data_AF-A0A7C3PXR9-F1
#
_entry.id   AF-A0A7C3PXR9-F1
#
_cell.length_a   1.000
_cell.length_b   1.000
_cell.length_c   1.000
_cell.angle_alpha   90.00
_cell.angle_beta   90.00
_cell.angle_gamma   90.00
#
_symmetry.space_group_name_H-M   'P 1'
#
loop_
_entity.id
_entity.type
_entity.pdbx_description
1 polymer ?
#
loop_
_entity_poly.entity_id
_entity_poly.type
_entity_poly.pdbx_seq_one_letter_code
_entity_poly.pdbx_strand_id
1 'polypeptide(L)'
;MKGSDFASDRPLGVVLAVGSGLALLLTLLTLALLGMAGEEGRRELARESERLAGLGASPRLLMHLDLFLWTMAGVCALGILKGIGLYRGTRRSFQFAIGANLLAVAAFVPWVSFENPIRGLLSLASLLVLSGALIAYCALRLAGRIGPRPG
;
A
#
# COMPACT_ATOMS: atom_id res chain seq x y z
N MET A 1 -1.23 29.22 -20.13
CA MET A 1 -0.67 28.07 -19.38
C MET A 1 -1.18 26.80 -20.06
N LYS A 2 -0.31 25.98 -20.66
CA LYS A 2 -0.73 24.67 -21.20
C LYS A 2 -1.26 23.84 -20.03
N GLY A 3 -2.51 23.38 -20.12
CA GLY A 3 -3.09 22.46 -19.14
C GLY A 3 -2.24 21.19 -19.10
N SER A 4 -2.02 20.61 -17.92
CA SER A 4 -1.27 19.35 -17.85
C SER A 4 -2.04 18.28 -18.61
N ASP A 5 -1.32 17.49 -19.40
CA ASP A 5 -1.85 16.46 -20.31
C ASP A 5 -2.78 15.43 -19.62
N PHE A 6 -2.75 15.39 -18.28
CA PHE A 6 -3.50 14.46 -17.44
C PHE A 6 -4.30 15.18 -16.33
N ALA A 7 -4.73 16.42 -16.56
CA ALA A 7 -5.43 17.21 -15.54
C ALA A 7 -6.73 16.56 -15.01
N SER A 8 -7.39 15.71 -15.81
CA SER A 8 -8.57 14.94 -15.40
C SER A 8 -8.30 13.95 -14.26
N ASP A 9 -7.04 13.56 -14.06
CA ASP A 9 -6.65 12.49 -13.13
C ASP A 9 -6.25 13.04 -11.75
N ARG A 10 -6.37 14.37 -11.56
CA ARG A 10 -6.15 15.06 -10.28
C ARG A 10 -6.96 14.48 -9.12
N PRO A 11 -8.28 14.21 -9.25
CA PRO A 11 -9.06 13.65 -8.16
C PRO A 11 -8.53 12.30 -7.69
N LEU A 12 -8.11 11.43 -8.62
CA LEU A 12 -7.47 10.15 -8.29
C LEU A 12 -6.20 10.36 -7.46
N GLY A 13 -5.35 11.33 -7.87
CA GLY A 13 -4.15 11.71 -7.12
C GLY A 13 -4.46 12.15 -5.68
N VAL A 14 -5.50 12.95 -5.49
CA VAL A 14 -5.96 13.39 -4.15
C VAL A 14 -6.44 12.22 -3.31
N VAL A 15 -7.33 11.38 -3.85
CA VAL A 15 -7.87 10.22 -3.11
C VAL A 15 -6.74 9.28 -2.67
N LEU A 16 -5.78 9.02 -3.56
CA LEU A 16 -4.62 8.20 -3.23
C LEU A 16 -3.73 8.84 -2.17
N ALA A 17 -3.47 10.15 -2.26
CA ALA A 17 -2.63 10.85 -1.30
C ALA A 17 -3.28 10.89 0.10
N VAL A 18 -4.57 11.23 0.17
CA VAL A 18 -5.31 11.31 1.43
C VAL A 18 -5.48 9.91 2.05
N GLY A 19 -5.90 8.92 1.27
CA GLY A 19 -6.06 7.55 1.75
C GLY A 19 -4.73 6.98 2.28
N SER A 20 -3.63 7.22 1.56
CA SER A 20 -2.30 6.79 2.02
C SER A 20 -1.82 7.59 3.23
N GLY A 21 -2.17 8.86 3.35
CA GLY A 21 -1.87 9.71 4.50
C GLY A 21 -2.57 9.23 5.77
N LEU A 22 -3.86 8.89 5.68
CA LEU A 22 -4.62 8.32 6.79
C LEU A 22 -4.05 6.95 7.21
N ALA A 23 -3.74 6.09 6.24
CA ALA A 23 -3.12 4.80 6.51
C ALA A 23 -1.74 4.94 7.18
N LEU A 24 -0.92 5.91 6.75
CA LEU A 24 0.36 6.23 7.37
C LEU A 24 0.17 6.67 8.83
N LEU A 25 -0.78 7.59 9.07
CA LEU A 25 -1.06 8.08 10.43
C LEU A 25 -1.46 6.95 11.37
N LEU A 26 -2.37 6.06 10.95
CA LEU A 26 -2.79 4.90 11.73
C LEU A 26 -1.64 3.92 11.97
N THR A 27 -0.77 3.73 10.97
CA THR A 27 0.41 2.86 11.09
C THR A 27 1.41 3.42 12.10
N LEU A 28 1.70 4.72 12.02
CA LEU A 28 2.60 5.40 12.96
C LEU A 28 2.03 5.46 14.37
N LEU A 29 0.72 5.66 14.53
CA LEU A 29 0.06 5.59 15.82
C LEU A 29 0.17 4.19 16.43
N THR A 30 -0.03 3.15 15.63
CA THR A 30 0.16 1.76 16.07
C THR A 30 1.60 1.50 16.52
N LEU A 31 2.59 1.97 15.76
CA LEU A 31 4.01 1.90 16.15
C LEU A 31 4.29 2.64 17.45
N ALA A 32 3.74 3.84 17.62
CA ALA A 32 3.91 4.63 18.84
C ALA A 32 3.30 3.94 20.05
N LEU A 33 2.08 3.40 19.92
CA LEU A 33 1.42 2.64 20.98
C LEU A 33 2.22 1.39 21.35
N LEU A 34 2.72 0.65 20.35
CA LEU A 34 3.55 -0.52 20.59
C LEU A 34 4.88 -0.17 21.26
N GLY A 35 5.46 1.00 20.94
CA GLY A 35 6.63 1.55 21.62
C GLY A 35 6.35 1.93 23.08
N MET A 36 5.20 2.58 23.34
CA MET A 36 4.78 2.99 24.68
C MET A 36 4.41 1.82 25.59
N ALA A 37 3.84 0.75 25.02
CA ALA A 37 3.40 -0.41 25.79
C ALA A 37 4.55 -1.26 26.36
N GLY A 38 5.80 -1.03 25.90
CA GLY A 38 7.00 -1.65 26.44
C GLY A 38 6.98 -3.19 26.38
N GLU A 39 7.63 -3.83 27.34
CA GLU A 39 7.69 -5.31 27.39
C GLU A 39 6.37 -5.96 27.82
N GLU A 40 5.62 -5.33 28.73
CA GLU A 40 4.37 -5.89 29.25
C GLU A 40 3.31 -5.97 28.15
N GLY A 41 3.15 -4.91 27.36
CA GLY A 41 2.26 -4.93 26.20
C GLY A 41 2.69 -5.91 25.11
N ARG A 42 4.00 -6.11 24.91
CA ARG A 42 4.51 -7.14 23.97
C ARG A 42 4.20 -8.56 24.45
N ARG A 43 4.26 -8.82 25.76
CA ARG A 43 3.88 -10.13 26.32
C ARG A 43 2.38 -10.38 26.19
N GLU A 44 1.56 -9.36 26.42
CA GLU A 44 0.11 -9.47 26.23
C GLU A 44 -0.26 -9.67 24.76
N LEU A 45 0.37 -8.91 23.87
CA LEU A 45 0.24 -9.07 22.43
C LEU A 45 0.68 -10.47 21.96
N ALA A 46 1.72 -11.05 22.55
CA ALA A 46 2.14 -12.42 22.23
C ALA A 46 1.07 -13.45 22.62
N ARG A 47 0.40 -13.29 23.76
CA ARG A 47 -0.73 -14.17 24.15
C ARG A 47 -1.92 -14.03 23.20
N GLU A 48 -2.26 -12.79 22.83
CA GLU A 48 -3.30 -12.52 21.82
C GLU A 48 -2.87 -13.01 20.42
N SER A 49 -1.57 -13.03 20.12
CA SER A 49 -1.05 -13.47 18.83
C SER A 49 -1.33 -14.95 18.56
N GLU A 50 -1.24 -15.81 19.57
CA GLU A 50 -1.60 -17.23 19.43
C GLU A 50 -3.10 -17.39 19.09
N ARG A 51 -3.95 -16.58 19.72
CA ARG A 51 -5.38 -16.52 19.41
C ARG A 51 -5.64 -16.01 17.99
N LEU A 52 -4.94 -14.96 17.57
CA LEU A 52 -5.04 -14.40 16.22
C LEU A 52 -4.52 -15.38 15.16
N ALA A 53 -3.47 -16.13 15.44
CA ALA A 53 -2.98 -17.20 14.59
C ALA A 53 -4.04 -18.30 14.43
N GLY A 54 -4.72 -18.68 15.51
CA GLY A 54 -5.88 -19.59 15.48
C GLY A 54 -7.04 -19.07 14.62
N LEU A 55 -7.25 -17.75 14.56
CA LEU A 55 -8.22 -17.10 13.67
C LEU A 55 -7.72 -16.94 12.23
N GLY A 56 -6.43 -17.17 11.98
CA GLY A 56 -5.84 -17.17 10.65
C GLY A 56 -4.88 -16.04 10.32
N ALA A 57 -4.46 -15.25 11.31
CA ALA A 57 -3.39 -14.28 11.11
C ALA A 57 -2.09 -15.00 10.74
N SER A 58 -1.30 -14.37 9.87
CA SER A 58 0.02 -14.87 9.46
C SER A 58 0.97 -14.91 10.67
N PRO A 59 1.52 -16.07 11.06
CA PRO A 59 2.45 -16.15 12.20
C PRO A 59 3.69 -15.30 12.00
N ARG A 60 4.16 -15.19 10.75
CA ARG A 60 5.28 -14.31 10.38
C ARG A 60 4.95 -12.83 10.61
N LEU A 61 3.72 -12.40 10.32
CA LEU A 61 3.28 -11.04 10.61
C LEU A 61 3.28 -10.77 12.11
N LEU A 62 2.81 -11.74 12.90
CA LEU A 62 2.76 -11.61 14.36
C LEU A 62 4.16 -11.58 15.00
N MET A 63 5.08 -12.43 14.53
CA MET A 63 6.47 -12.47 15.01
C MET A 63 7.30 -11.23 14.65
N HIS A 64 6.97 -10.58 13.53
CA HIS A 64 7.72 -9.42 13.03
C HIS A 64 6.81 -8.22 12.82
N LEU A 65 5.87 -8.01 13.75
CA LEU A 65 4.87 -6.95 13.65
C LEU A 65 5.51 -5.56 13.49
N ASP A 66 6.58 -5.28 14.24
CA ASP A 66 7.33 -4.01 14.10
C ASP A 66 7.82 -3.79 12.66
N LEU A 67 8.45 -4.81 12.07
CA LEU A 67 8.98 -4.76 10.72
C LEU A 67 7.87 -4.64 9.68
N PHE A 68 6.74 -5.32 9.90
CA PHE A 68 5.55 -5.18 9.06
C PHE A 68 5.00 -3.76 9.10
N LEU A 69 4.87 -3.16 10.29
CA LEU A 69 4.39 -1.79 10.45
C LEU A 69 5.35 -0.76 9.83
N TRP A 70 6.67 -0.96 9.94
CA TRP A 70 7.64 -0.12 9.24
C TRP A 70 7.53 -0.27 7.71
N THR A 71 7.33 -1.49 7.22
CA THR A 71 7.09 -1.75 5.79
C THR A 71 5.82 -1.05 5.32
N MET A 72 4.72 -1.16 6.07
CA MET A 72 3.45 -0.47 5.84
C MET A 72 3.64 1.04 5.80
N ALA A 73 4.39 1.62 6.74
CA ALA A 73 4.65 3.05 6.80
C ALA A 73 5.42 3.52 5.54
N GLY A 74 6.45 2.77 5.13
CA GLY A 74 7.19 3.04 3.90
C GLY A 74 6.29 2.99 2.65
N VAL A 75 5.44 1.98 2.53
CA VAL A 75 4.50 1.85 1.41
C VAL A 75 3.45 2.97 1.42
N CYS A 76 2.95 3.37 2.59
CA CYS A 76 2.02 4.48 2.70
C CYS A 76 2.67 5.82 2.32
N ALA A 77 3.93 6.05 2.71
CA ALA A 77 4.68 7.22 2.28
C ALA A 77 4.86 7.26 0.75
N LEU A 78 5.21 6.12 0.14
CA LEU A 78 5.23 5.98 -1.32
C LEU A 78 3.84 6.23 -1.92
N GLY A 79 2.78 5.80 -1.24
CA GLY A 79 1.39 6.07 -1.58
C GLY A 79 1.08 7.56 -1.70
N ILE A 80 1.50 8.34 -0.70
CA ILE A 80 1.35 9.81 -0.69
C ILE A 80 2.12 10.42 -1.86
N LEU A 81 3.39 10.04 -2.04
CA LEU A 81 4.23 10.55 -3.14
C LEU A 81 3.63 10.22 -4.50
N LYS A 82 3.05 9.02 -4.68
CA LYS A 82 2.39 8.62 -5.93
C LYS A 82 1.13 9.45 -6.16
N GLY A 83 0.33 9.69 -5.11
CA GLY A 83 -0.87 10.52 -5.19
C GLY A 83 -0.55 11.97 -5.58
N ILE A 84 0.45 12.57 -4.93
CA ILE A 84 0.96 13.91 -5.29
C ILE A 84 1.49 13.92 -6.73
N GLY A 85 2.21 12.87 -7.13
CA GLY A 85 2.68 12.69 -8.49
C GLY A 85 1.54 12.72 -9.49
N LEU A 86 0.52 11.87 -9.31
CA LEU A 86 -0.64 11.79 -10.18
C LEU A 86 -1.45 13.09 -10.19
N TYR A 87 -1.53 13.79 -9.06
CA TYR A 87 -2.14 15.13 -8.99
C TYR A 87 -1.42 16.16 -9.88
N ARG A 88 -0.09 16.08 -10.00
CA ARG A 88 0.65 16.92 -10.95
C ARG A 88 0.33 16.57 -12.41
N GLY A 89 -0.18 15.36 -12.67
CA GLY A 89 -0.68 14.96 -13.97
C GLY A 89 0.38 15.02 -15.06
N THR A 90 1.56 14.44 -14.82
CA THR A 90 2.67 14.35 -15.79
C THR A 90 2.98 12.91 -16.13
N ARG A 91 3.52 12.65 -17.32
CA ARG A 91 3.92 11.31 -17.78
C ARG A 91 4.85 10.59 -16.79
N ARG A 92 5.86 11.31 -16.26
CA ARG A 92 6.82 10.76 -15.27
C ARG A 92 6.12 10.34 -13.99
N SER A 93 5.11 11.09 -13.55
CA SER A 93 4.34 10.75 -12.36
C SER A 93 3.57 9.44 -12.50
N PHE A 94 3.00 9.16 -13.69
CA PHE A 94 2.33 7.88 -13.95
C PHE A 94 3.33 6.71 -14.00
N GLN A 95 4.52 6.90 -14.57
CA GLN A 95 5.59 5.89 -14.55
C GLN A 95 6.07 5.61 -13.11
N PHE A 96 6.24 6.66 -12.30
CA PHE A 96 6.54 6.53 -10.88
C PHE A 96 5.44 5.78 -10.14
N ALA A 97 4.16 6.07 -10.42
CA ALA A 97 3.04 5.38 -9.79
C ALA A 97 3.04 3.87 -10.12
N ILE A 98 3.41 3.47 -11.34
CA ILE A 98 3.59 2.06 -11.70
C ILE A 98 4.71 1.42 -10.85
N GLY A 99 5.90 2.04 -10.85
CA GLY A 99 7.04 1.53 -10.09
C GLY A 99 6.76 1.44 -8.58
N ALA A 100 6.11 2.45 -8.00
CA ALA A 100 5.73 2.47 -6.60
C ALA A 100 4.72 1.36 -6.24
N ASN A 101 3.78 1.02 -7.14
CA ASN A 101 2.87 -0.10 -6.91
C ASN A 101 3.57 -1.45 -7.05
N LEU A 102 4.48 -1.63 -8.01
CA LEU A 102 5.29 -2.85 -8.10
C LEU A 102 6.14 -3.07 -6.85
N LEU A 103 6.75 -2.01 -6.33
CA LEU A 103 7.50 -2.05 -5.09
C LEU A 103 6.60 -2.37 -3.89
N ALA A 104 5.40 -1.79 -3.82
CA ALA A 104 4.42 -2.11 -2.78
C ALA A 104 4.02 -3.60 -2.81
N VAL A 105 3.77 -4.16 -4.00
CA VAL A 105 3.50 -5.60 -4.15
C VAL A 105 4.69 -6.41 -3.64
N ALA A 106 5.90 -6.12 -4.10
CA ALA A 106 7.11 -6.82 -3.67
C ALA A 106 7.34 -6.73 -2.15
N ALA A 107 7.02 -5.59 -1.54
CA ALA A 107 7.09 -5.37 -0.09
C ALA A 107 6.03 -6.17 0.68
N PHE A 108 4.87 -6.46 0.08
CA PHE A 108 3.78 -7.20 0.72
C PHE A 108 3.83 -8.72 0.54
N VAL A 109 4.47 -9.22 -0.52
CA VAL A 109 4.61 -10.66 -0.79
C VAL A 109 5.18 -11.46 0.39
N PRO A 110 6.25 -11.01 1.10
CA PRO A 110 6.81 -11.78 2.22
C PRO A 110 5.86 -11.98 3.40
N TRP A 111 4.81 -11.16 3.50
CA TRP A 111 3.85 -11.16 4.61
C TRP A 111 2.63 -12.03 4.34
N VAL A 112 2.44 -12.45 3.09
CA VAL A 112 1.40 -13.41 2.69
C VAL A 112 1.68 -14.76 3.36
N SER A 113 0.70 -15.29 4.11
CA SER A 113 0.83 -16.63 4.71
C SER A 113 0.59 -17.69 3.66
N PHE A 114 1.64 -18.46 3.34
CA PHE A 114 1.55 -19.66 2.49
C PHE A 114 1.31 -20.95 3.29
N GLU A 115 1.28 -20.87 4.62
CA GLU A 115 0.96 -22.00 5.49
C GLU A 115 -0.50 -22.46 5.29
N ASN A 116 -1.38 -21.52 4.94
CA ASN A 116 -2.71 -21.82 4.44
C ASN A 116 -2.80 -21.38 2.96
N PRO A 117 -2.70 -22.31 1.99
CA PRO A 117 -2.57 -21.96 0.58
C PRO A 117 -3.78 -21.18 0.04
N ILE A 118 -4.99 -21.45 0.55
CA ILE A 118 -6.20 -20.72 0.14
C ILE A 118 -6.13 -19.26 0.60
N ARG A 119 -5.80 -19.02 1.87
CA ARG A 119 -5.68 -17.65 2.41
C ARG A 119 -4.52 -16.90 1.78
N GLY A 120 -3.39 -17.58 1.54
CA GLY A 120 -2.25 -17.03 0.82
C GLY A 120 -2.61 -16.58 -0.58
N LEU A 121 -3.29 -17.45 -1.34
CA LEU A 121 -3.78 -17.13 -2.69
C LEU A 121 -4.78 -15.98 -2.68
N LEU A 122 -5.74 -15.95 -1.76
CA LEU A 122 -6.72 -14.85 -1.65
C LEU A 122 -6.05 -13.52 -1.30
N SER A 123 -5.08 -13.52 -0.39
CA SER A 123 -4.33 -12.32 0.01
C SER A 123 -3.48 -11.80 -1.14
N LEU A 124 -2.77 -12.71 -1.83
CA LEU A 124 -1.96 -12.38 -2.99
C LEU A 124 -2.83 -11.89 -4.16
N ALA A 125 -3.95 -12.55 -4.43
CA ALA A 125 -4.90 -12.13 -5.45
C ALA A 125 -5.47 -10.75 -5.15
N SER A 126 -5.86 -10.48 -3.90
CA SER A 126 -6.36 -9.16 -3.49
C SER A 126 -5.30 -8.07 -3.67
N LEU A 127 -4.06 -8.35 -3.26
CA LEU A 127 -2.93 -7.45 -3.45
C LEU A 127 -2.66 -7.15 -4.94
N LEU A 128 -2.68 -8.19 -5.77
CA LEU A 128 -2.49 -8.08 -7.22
C LEU A 128 -3.64 -7.37 -7.92
N VAL A 129 -4.89 -7.59 -7.50
CA VAL A 129 -6.05 -6.90 -8.06
C VAL A 129 -5.99 -5.41 -7.72
N LEU A 130 -5.80 -5.06 -6.44
CA LEU A 130 -5.77 -3.67 -6.00
C LEU A 130 -4.58 -2.89 -6.59
N SER A 131 -3.40 -3.49 -6.59
CA SER A 131 -2.19 -2.85 -7.13
C SER A 131 -2.16 -2.90 -8.66
N GLY A 132 -2.57 -4.02 -9.24
CA GLY A 132 -2.59 -4.29 -10.68
C GLY A 132 -3.61 -3.44 -11.43
N ALA A 133 -4.78 -3.16 -10.84
CA ALA A 133 -5.76 -2.26 -11.44
C ALA A 133 -5.19 -0.85 -11.63
N LEU A 134 -4.47 -0.33 -10.63
CA LEU A 134 -3.83 0.98 -10.72
C LEU A 134 -2.64 0.98 -11.69
N ILE A 135 -1.85 -0.09 -11.72
CA ILE A 135 -0.77 -0.27 -12.71
C ILE A 135 -1.34 -0.27 -14.13
N ALA A 136 -2.39 -1.08 -14.38
CA ALA A 136 -3.05 -1.21 -15.68
C ALA A 136 -3.66 0.14 -16.11
N TYR A 137 -4.36 0.83 -15.20
CA TYR A 137 -4.87 2.16 -15.44
C TYR A 137 -3.75 3.13 -15.86
N CYS A 138 -2.66 3.18 -15.09
CA CYS A 138 -1.53 4.07 -15.42
C CYS A 138 -0.90 3.74 -16.77
N ALA A 139 -0.71 2.45 -17.08
CA ALA A 139 -0.13 2.00 -18.33
C ALA A 139 -1.03 2.33 -19.54
N LEU A 140 -2.33 2.07 -19.44
CA LEU A 140 -3.31 2.39 -20.48
C LEU A 140 -3.42 3.91 -20.69
N ARG A 141 -3.36 4.69 -19.61
CA ARG A 141 -3.37 6.16 -19.65
C ARG A 141 -2.13 6.71 -20.36
N LEU A 142 -0.95 6.18 -20.02
CA LEU A 142 0.31 6.52 -20.67
C LEU A 142 0.35 6.16 -22.16
N ALA A 143 -0.31 5.06 -22.54
CA ALA A 143 -0.46 4.63 -23.92
C ALA A 143 -1.53 5.42 -24.71
N GLY A 144 -2.23 6.36 -24.07
CA GLY A 144 -3.31 7.13 -24.70
C GLY A 144 -4.53 6.28 -25.09
N ARG A 145 -4.69 5.09 -24.50
CA ARG A 145 -5.79 4.16 -24.79
C ARG A 145 -7.07 4.49 -24.04
N ILE A 146 -6.95 5.18 -22.89
CA ILE A 146 -8.07 5.61 -22.05
C ILE A 146 -7.94 7.08 -21.66
N GLY A 147 -9.07 7.75 -21.45
CA GLY A 147 -9.17 9.17 -21.10
C GLY A 147 -8.82 10.14 -22.24
N PRO A 148 -8.90 11.46 -22.01
CA PRO A 148 -8.61 12.47 -23.03
C PRO A 148 -7.15 12.36 -23.48
N ARG A 149 -6.89 12.42 -24.79
CA ARG A 149 -5.54 12.28 -25.32
C ARG A 149 -4.64 13.39 -24.74
N PRO A 150 -3.41 13.05 -24.29
CA PRO A 150 -2.43 14.06 -23.91
C PRO A 150 -2.20 14.99 -25.12
N GLY A 151 -2.24 16.30 -24.90
CA GLY A 151 -2.16 17.34 -25.95
C GLY A 151 -0.74 17.77 -26.30
#